data_AF-A0A6C2UMY8-F1
#
_entry.id   AF-A0A6C2UMY8-F1
#
_cell.length_a   1.000
_cell.length_b   1.000
_cell.length_c   1.000
_cell.angle_alpha   90.00
_cell.angle_beta   90.00
_cell.angle_gamma   90.00
#
_symmetry.space_group_name_H-M   'P 1'
#
loop_
_entity.id
_entity.type
_entity.pdbx_description
1 polymer ?
#
loop_
_entity_poly.entity_id
_entity_poly.type
_entity_poly.pdbx_seq_one_letter_code
_entity_poly.pdbx_strand_id
1 'polypeptide(L)'
;MIAFKIVRKIGKMLRGGAGKKEIFLGALCGVLIGFNPVAGATLAFAILITLLLNANVGFVLLGVLVGKLLSLVLAMASFHTGYFIIHNMGLEGLFTTLANAPVTALMDLNVYAMVGSLPFSILIGIAFGLFMGATINKIREQMVKAGDHEKVGKAVGNKFSRFLMWLVFGKQKVSTADVLAKKSPLLRKSGIILVASVVVIGLVLEFFLLDLAVKSGLQAAIAAETGAEVNVGKAHLSLAGGQLEIEDLQITDPDKPTHNLMQIDTLAADVSVGDLLRKSYAIDLLSGSTVQRDVPRESPGAVYEKKDKKKDEEAAKKDKGETSLEDYFAKAKDWKKYGEKAYDYLKKHKASGEAVEKGEKAKATKEAAVVDAKKLGYLKAAADLVSTRPAWIIRKVEIDNVQLGDGFPSQTFQASEVSSHPELNGLPTTFVMTPAGVSEPTAKVVLRFDDPAALNELAANFSGIAIGGAVDSGDSLPINVKDGKADIKASGTFSADELNLPFTIVVHDLKADVEEGKTIMGMDAETATEVFSSMEMIEIDGGLGGSLLSPRVKIDYDKLTSNMKTALVAAGKKELSNRANKEIGKAKEELSKQAGEGLNKLLGGDEETEEGKEGESTEDKAKGMLKKFF
;
A
#
# COMPACT_ATOMS: atom_id res chain seq x y z
N MET A 1 -24.67 -33.84 37.90
CA MET A 1 -25.75 -32.92 37.43
C MET A 1 -25.84 -32.80 35.89
N ILE A 2 -24.71 -32.78 35.17
CA ILE A 2 -24.68 -32.65 33.68
C ILE A 2 -25.20 -33.91 32.97
N ALA A 3 -24.75 -35.11 33.36
CA ALA A 3 -25.19 -36.38 32.77
C ALA A 3 -26.72 -36.58 32.83
N PHE A 4 -27.34 -36.22 33.97
CA PHE A 4 -28.80 -36.28 34.14
C PHE A 4 -29.55 -35.32 33.20
N LYS A 5 -29.02 -34.11 32.95
CA LYS A 5 -29.59 -33.17 31.96
C LYS A 5 -29.48 -33.71 30.53
N ILE A 6 -28.40 -34.42 30.20
CA ILE A 6 -28.18 -35.03 28.88
C ILE A 6 -29.15 -36.19 28.64
N VAL A 7 -29.24 -37.13 29.59
CA VAL A 7 -30.18 -38.27 29.52
C VAL A 7 -31.62 -37.77 29.39
N ARG A 8 -31.98 -36.70 30.12
CA ARG A 8 -33.31 -36.09 30.03
C ARG A 8 -33.58 -35.41 28.68
N LYS A 9 -32.59 -34.80 28.04
CA LYS A 9 -32.74 -34.24 26.67
C LYS A 9 -32.90 -35.35 25.64
N ILE A 10 -32.09 -36.41 25.72
CA ILE A 10 -32.18 -37.59 24.84
C ILE A 10 -33.55 -38.26 24.97
N GLY A 11 -34.01 -38.44 26.21
CA GLY A 11 -35.32 -38.99 26.50
C GLY A 11 -36.49 -38.19 25.92
N LYS A 12 -36.41 -36.86 25.96
CA LYS A 12 -37.39 -35.96 25.30
C LYS A 12 -37.37 -36.07 23.78
N MET A 13 -36.20 -36.23 23.16
CA MET A 13 -36.09 -36.39 21.70
C MET A 13 -36.71 -37.72 21.21
N LEU A 14 -36.60 -38.78 22.01
CA LEU A 14 -37.17 -40.09 21.73
C LEU A 14 -38.71 -40.11 21.83
N ARG A 15 -39.29 -39.46 22.85
CA ARG A 15 -40.72 -39.55 23.18
C ARG A 15 -41.66 -38.62 22.42
N GLY A 16 -41.16 -37.81 21.49
CA GLY A 16 -41.98 -37.01 20.60
C GLY A 16 -41.66 -35.52 20.66
N GLY A 17 -41.57 -34.93 19.48
CA GLY A 17 -41.23 -33.52 19.29
C GLY A 17 -40.72 -33.21 17.89
N ALA A 18 -40.09 -34.19 17.22
CA ALA A 18 -39.64 -34.04 15.84
C ALA A 18 -40.02 -35.20 14.93
N GLY A 19 -40.55 -34.90 13.74
CA GLY A 19 -40.96 -35.88 12.72
C GLY A 19 -39.78 -36.50 11.95
N LYS A 20 -40.02 -37.55 11.15
CA LYS A 20 -38.97 -38.25 10.36
C LYS A 20 -38.14 -37.29 9.50
N LYS A 21 -38.81 -36.33 8.84
CA LYS A 21 -38.18 -35.32 7.98
C LYS A 21 -37.27 -34.37 8.77
N GLU A 22 -37.69 -33.94 9.96
CA GLU A 22 -36.94 -32.99 10.78
C GLU A 22 -35.68 -33.62 11.39
N ILE A 23 -35.74 -34.93 11.69
CA ILE A 23 -34.60 -35.75 12.11
C ILE A 23 -33.62 -35.92 10.94
N PHE A 24 -34.12 -36.29 9.77
CA PHE A 24 -33.31 -36.44 8.56
C PHE A 24 -32.59 -35.13 8.19
N LEU A 25 -33.34 -34.02 8.09
CA LEU A 25 -32.78 -32.70 7.78
C LEU A 25 -31.77 -32.27 8.84
N GLY A 26 -32.07 -32.49 10.13
CA GLY A 26 -31.12 -32.18 11.20
C GLY A 26 -29.81 -32.93 11.07
N ALA A 27 -29.87 -34.25 10.89
CA ALA A 27 -28.68 -35.07 10.73
C ALA A 27 -27.88 -34.73 9.46
N LEU A 28 -28.56 -34.56 8.31
CA LEU A 28 -27.93 -34.20 7.03
C LEU A 28 -27.22 -32.84 7.13
N CYS A 29 -27.94 -31.78 7.53
CA CYS A 29 -27.38 -30.44 7.68
C CYS A 29 -26.26 -30.40 8.72
N GLY A 30 -26.42 -31.15 9.82
CA GLY A 30 -25.37 -31.31 10.83
C GLY A 30 -24.09 -31.88 10.23
N VAL A 31 -24.19 -32.96 9.44
CA VAL A 31 -23.02 -33.53 8.76
C VAL A 31 -22.41 -32.54 7.78
N LEU A 32 -23.21 -31.85 6.96
CA LEU A 32 -22.70 -30.83 6.02
C LEU A 32 -21.92 -29.71 6.75
N ILE A 33 -22.43 -29.21 7.88
CA ILE A 33 -21.76 -28.19 8.71
C ILE A 33 -20.48 -28.76 9.33
N GLY A 34 -20.56 -29.95 9.94
CA GLY A 34 -19.43 -30.53 10.65
C GLY A 34 -18.30 -30.95 9.72
N PHE A 35 -18.64 -31.40 8.52
CA PHE A 35 -17.68 -31.91 7.56
C PHE A 35 -16.92 -30.78 6.85
N ASN A 36 -17.46 -29.56 6.83
CA ASN A 36 -16.81 -28.40 6.24
C ASN A 36 -15.41 -28.15 6.90
N PRO A 37 -14.31 -28.28 6.14
CA PRO A 37 -12.97 -28.13 6.70
C PRO A 37 -12.54 -26.67 6.92
N VAL A 38 -13.19 -25.68 6.28
CA VAL A 38 -12.78 -24.27 6.30
C VAL A 38 -13.82 -23.39 6.99
N ALA A 39 -13.35 -22.44 7.81
CA ALA A 39 -14.20 -21.40 8.38
C ALA A 39 -14.38 -20.25 7.36
N GLY A 40 -15.27 -20.45 6.40
CA GLY A 40 -15.58 -19.49 5.33
C GLY A 40 -17.08 -19.28 5.12
N ALA A 41 -17.47 -18.62 4.03
CA ALA A 41 -18.88 -18.31 3.74
C ALA A 41 -19.73 -19.59 3.54
N THR A 42 -19.13 -20.69 3.10
CA THR A 42 -19.78 -22.01 3.03
C THR A 42 -20.34 -22.46 4.37
N LEU A 43 -19.58 -22.28 5.46
CA LEU A 43 -20.00 -22.68 6.80
C LEU A 43 -21.13 -21.76 7.29
N ALA A 44 -20.98 -20.46 7.07
CA ALA A 44 -22.01 -19.47 7.42
C ALA A 44 -23.33 -19.75 6.70
N PHE A 45 -23.29 -19.97 5.38
CA PHE A 45 -24.47 -20.33 4.59
C PHE A 45 -25.07 -21.67 5.02
N ALA A 46 -24.26 -22.69 5.31
CA ALA A 46 -24.77 -23.97 5.81
C ALA A 46 -25.51 -23.80 7.14
N ILE A 47 -25.00 -22.98 8.06
CA ILE A 47 -25.67 -22.66 9.32
C ILE A 47 -26.97 -21.89 9.08
N LEU A 48 -26.96 -20.85 8.25
CA LEU A 48 -28.14 -20.05 7.91
C LEU A 48 -29.24 -20.91 7.26
N ILE A 49 -28.89 -21.74 6.29
CA ILE A 49 -29.81 -22.68 5.65
C ILE A 49 -30.40 -23.64 6.69
N THR A 50 -29.59 -24.15 7.62
CA THR A 50 -30.05 -25.04 8.69
C THR A 50 -31.05 -24.36 9.63
N LEU A 51 -30.85 -23.07 9.91
CA LEU A 51 -31.78 -22.27 10.73
C LEU A 51 -33.11 -22.03 10.03
N LEU A 52 -33.12 -21.88 8.70
CA LEU A 52 -34.35 -21.75 7.90
C LEU A 52 -35.13 -23.07 7.81
N LEU A 53 -34.40 -24.18 7.72
CA LEU A 53 -34.98 -25.51 7.64
C LEU A 53 -35.62 -25.91 8.98
N ASN A 54 -36.67 -26.71 8.90
CA ASN A 54 -37.29 -27.34 10.06
C ASN A 54 -36.45 -28.55 10.54
N ALA A 55 -35.17 -28.28 10.83
CA ALA A 55 -34.19 -29.25 11.30
C ALA A 55 -34.22 -29.34 12.83
N ASN A 56 -34.17 -30.56 13.36
CA ASN A 56 -34.07 -30.73 14.80
C ASN A 56 -32.63 -30.46 15.28
N VAL A 57 -32.47 -29.44 16.12
CA VAL A 57 -31.17 -28.98 16.65
C VAL A 57 -30.35 -30.09 17.32
N GLY A 58 -30.99 -31.04 18.00
CA GLY A 58 -30.28 -32.16 18.64
C GLY A 58 -29.60 -33.06 17.61
N PHE A 59 -30.29 -33.36 16.50
CA PHE A 59 -29.72 -34.13 15.40
C PHE A 59 -28.74 -33.32 14.56
N VAL A 60 -28.90 -31.99 14.46
CA VAL A 60 -27.88 -31.09 13.90
C VAL A 60 -26.57 -31.22 14.67
N LEU A 61 -26.60 -31.07 16.00
CA LEU A 61 -25.38 -31.15 16.81
C LEU A 61 -24.72 -32.54 16.74
N LEU A 62 -25.51 -33.62 16.72
CA LEU A 62 -24.98 -34.97 16.51
C LEU A 62 -24.34 -35.11 15.12
N GLY A 63 -25.00 -34.60 14.08
CA GLY A 63 -24.45 -34.57 12.72
C GLY A 63 -23.17 -33.75 12.64
N VAL A 64 -23.07 -32.60 13.31
CA VAL A 64 -21.85 -31.76 13.36
C VAL A 64 -20.70 -32.54 13.98
N LEU A 65 -20.94 -33.23 15.10
CA LEU A 65 -19.92 -34.04 15.76
C LEU A 65 -19.44 -35.17 14.85
N VAL A 66 -20.36 -35.92 14.24
CA VAL A 66 -20.03 -37.01 13.31
C VAL A 66 -19.29 -36.47 12.08
N GLY A 67 -19.80 -35.41 11.48
CA GLY A 67 -19.20 -34.75 10.31
C GLY A 67 -17.78 -34.26 10.61
N LYS A 68 -17.54 -33.65 11.77
CA LYS A 68 -16.24 -33.10 12.13
C LYS A 68 -15.20 -34.18 12.39
N LEU A 69 -15.58 -35.27 13.06
CA LEU A 69 -14.70 -36.42 13.23
C LEU A 69 -14.35 -37.03 11.87
N LEU A 70 -15.34 -37.20 11.00
CA LEU A 70 -15.14 -37.78 9.67
C LEU A 70 -14.34 -36.85 8.75
N SER A 71 -14.47 -35.52 8.84
CA SER A 71 -13.64 -34.61 8.04
C SER A 71 -12.16 -34.69 8.39
N LEU A 72 -11.84 -34.96 9.66
CA LEU A 72 -10.45 -35.13 10.10
C LEU A 72 -9.88 -36.47 9.63
N VAL A 73 -10.65 -37.55 9.77
CA VAL A 73 -10.26 -38.89 9.31
C VAL A 73 -10.12 -38.96 7.79
N LEU A 74 -11.05 -38.33 7.07
CA LEU A 74 -11.10 -38.32 5.61
C LEU A 74 -10.36 -37.13 4.99
N ALA A 75 -9.50 -36.42 5.74
CA ALA A 75 -8.81 -35.23 5.24
C ALA A 75 -7.97 -35.53 3.98
N MET A 76 -7.16 -36.59 4.02
CA MET A 76 -6.32 -37.01 2.89
C MET A 76 -7.16 -37.50 1.70
N ALA A 77 -8.23 -38.26 1.97
CA ALA A 77 -9.15 -38.72 0.94
C ALA A 77 -9.88 -37.53 0.27
N SER A 78 -10.32 -36.55 1.07
CA SER A 78 -10.97 -35.33 0.60
C SER A 78 -10.02 -34.49 -0.25
N PHE A 79 -8.76 -34.35 0.14
CA PHE A 79 -7.75 -33.67 -0.67
C PHE A 79 -7.57 -34.32 -2.06
N HIS A 80 -7.32 -35.64 -2.11
CA HIS A 80 -7.12 -36.32 -3.40
C HIS A 80 -8.37 -36.32 -4.27
N THR A 81 -9.54 -36.46 -3.65
CA THR A 81 -10.83 -36.39 -4.35
C THR A 81 -11.04 -34.98 -4.91
N GLY A 82 -10.71 -33.93 -4.15
CA GLY A 82 -10.76 -32.55 -4.63
C GLY A 82 -9.83 -32.29 -5.80
N TYR A 83 -8.58 -32.74 -5.72
CA TYR A 83 -7.63 -32.64 -6.84
C TYR A 83 -8.17 -33.33 -8.10
N PHE A 84 -8.71 -34.53 -7.94
CA PHE A 84 -9.32 -35.29 -9.04
C PHE A 84 -10.52 -34.55 -9.64
N ILE A 85 -11.40 -34.00 -8.81
CA ILE A 85 -12.58 -33.24 -9.26
C ILE A 85 -12.16 -31.99 -10.05
N ILE A 86 -11.19 -31.23 -9.57
CA ILE A 86 -10.77 -29.99 -10.22
C ILE A 86 -10.02 -30.30 -11.53
N HIS A 87 -8.94 -31.10 -11.47
CA HIS A 87 -8.00 -31.23 -12.59
C HIS A 87 -8.25 -32.44 -13.50
N ASN A 88 -8.76 -33.55 -12.97
CA ASN A 88 -8.88 -34.79 -13.74
C ASN A 88 -10.29 -35.00 -14.35
N MET A 89 -11.33 -34.44 -13.74
CA MET A 89 -12.71 -34.52 -14.26
C MET A 89 -13.06 -33.43 -15.28
N GLY A 90 -12.12 -32.53 -15.60
CA GLY A 90 -12.34 -31.43 -16.54
C GLY A 90 -13.25 -30.32 -16.00
N LEU A 91 -13.47 -30.26 -14.68
CA LEU A 91 -14.28 -29.21 -14.05
C LEU A 91 -13.47 -27.97 -13.66
N GLU A 92 -12.19 -27.91 -14.02
CA GLU A 92 -11.29 -26.80 -13.68
C GLU A 92 -11.89 -25.45 -14.05
N GLY A 93 -12.42 -25.29 -15.28
CA GLY A 93 -13.06 -24.04 -15.70
C GLY A 93 -14.27 -23.63 -14.84
N LEU A 94 -15.07 -24.59 -14.39
CA LEU A 94 -16.20 -24.35 -13.48
C LEU A 94 -15.70 -23.85 -12.11
N PHE A 95 -14.71 -24.54 -11.53
CA PHE A 95 -14.14 -24.14 -10.24
C PHE A 95 -13.38 -22.82 -10.33
N THR A 96 -12.70 -22.54 -11.43
CA THR A 96 -12.11 -21.23 -11.72
C THR A 96 -13.18 -20.15 -11.77
N THR A 97 -14.31 -20.39 -12.44
CA THR A 97 -15.42 -19.42 -12.49
C THR A 97 -16.00 -19.17 -11.10
N LEU A 98 -16.26 -20.23 -10.33
CA LEU A 98 -16.83 -20.13 -8.98
C LEU A 98 -15.85 -19.49 -7.98
N ALA A 99 -14.56 -19.80 -8.06
CA ALA A 99 -13.53 -19.22 -7.21
C ALA A 99 -13.31 -17.72 -7.49
N ASN A 100 -13.74 -17.22 -8.65
CA ASN A 100 -13.57 -15.83 -9.06
C ASN A 100 -14.86 -15.00 -9.11
N ALA A 101 -16.04 -15.62 -9.03
CA ALA A 101 -17.32 -14.93 -9.00
C ALA A 101 -17.61 -14.29 -7.62
N PRO A 102 -18.40 -13.19 -7.56
CA PRO A 102 -18.75 -12.55 -6.30
C PRO A 102 -19.49 -13.54 -5.40
N VAL A 103 -19.26 -13.45 -4.08
CA VAL A 103 -19.85 -14.30 -3.04
C VAL A 103 -19.31 -15.74 -3.06
N THR A 104 -19.23 -16.39 -4.22
CA THR A 104 -18.69 -17.75 -4.34
C THR A 104 -17.18 -17.82 -4.14
N ALA A 105 -16.44 -16.73 -4.38
CA ALA A 105 -15.03 -16.65 -4.00
C ALA A 105 -14.82 -16.78 -2.48
N LEU A 106 -15.79 -16.32 -1.67
CA LEU A 106 -15.77 -16.44 -0.21
C LEU A 106 -16.08 -17.87 0.28
N MET A 107 -16.46 -18.77 -0.63
CA MET A 107 -16.78 -20.16 -0.33
C MET A 107 -15.54 -21.07 -0.29
N ASP A 108 -14.35 -20.55 -0.59
CA ASP A 108 -13.07 -21.29 -0.62
C ASP A 108 -13.13 -22.54 -1.52
N LEU A 109 -13.80 -22.43 -2.66
CA LEU A 109 -13.96 -23.51 -3.65
C LEU A 109 -12.67 -23.83 -4.42
N ASN A 110 -11.59 -23.10 -4.16
CA ASN A 110 -10.24 -23.43 -4.60
C ASN A 110 -9.52 -24.41 -3.65
N VAL A 111 -10.00 -24.60 -2.42
CA VAL A 111 -9.39 -25.54 -1.47
C VAL A 111 -9.75 -26.98 -1.84
N TYR A 112 -8.75 -27.84 -2.08
CA TYR A 112 -8.98 -29.21 -2.53
C TYR A 112 -9.86 -30.00 -1.54
N ALA A 113 -9.55 -29.92 -0.25
CA ALA A 113 -10.35 -30.61 0.76
C ALA A 113 -11.79 -30.10 0.82
N MET A 114 -12.05 -28.81 0.56
CA MET A 114 -13.43 -28.28 0.48
C MET A 114 -14.19 -28.96 -0.65
N VAL A 115 -13.63 -28.94 -1.86
CA VAL A 115 -14.28 -29.53 -3.04
C VAL A 115 -14.47 -31.03 -2.89
N GLY A 116 -13.43 -31.75 -2.45
CA GLY A 116 -13.52 -33.19 -2.26
C GLY A 116 -14.41 -33.60 -1.09
N SER A 117 -14.65 -32.71 -0.13
CA SER A 117 -15.57 -32.97 0.98
C SER A 117 -17.05 -32.96 0.59
N LEU A 118 -17.43 -32.27 -0.48
CA LEU A 118 -18.83 -32.17 -0.94
C LEU A 118 -19.46 -33.55 -1.20
N PRO A 119 -18.88 -34.44 -2.01
CA PRO A 119 -19.45 -35.77 -2.23
C PRO A 119 -19.52 -36.60 -0.94
N PHE A 120 -18.46 -36.58 -0.11
CA PHE A 120 -18.45 -37.33 1.15
C PHE A 120 -19.53 -36.84 2.12
N SER A 121 -19.61 -35.53 2.34
CA SER A 121 -20.57 -34.94 3.28
C SER A 121 -22.02 -35.16 2.85
N ILE A 122 -22.33 -35.12 1.55
CA ILE A 122 -23.66 -35.43 1.02
C ILE A 122 -23.99 -36.91 1.23
N LEU A 123 -23.12 -37.83 0.81
CA LEU A 123 -23.35 -39.27 0.92
C LEU A 123 -23.48 -39.72 2.37
N ILE A 124 -22.54 -39.31 3.22
CA ILE A 124 -22.53 -39.61 4.66
C ILE A 124 -23.73 -38.96 5.34
N GLY A 125 -24.05 -37.71 5.00
CA GLY A 125 -25.19 -36.99 5.56
C GLY A 125 -26.53 -37.64 5.22
N ILE A 126 -26.72 -38.10 3.98
CA ILE A 126 -27.91 -38.84 3.56
C ILE A 126 -27.98 -40.18 4.30
N ALA A 127 -26.91 -40.96 4.30
CA ALA A 127 -26.87 -42.26 4.97
C ALA A 127 -27.14 -42.13 6.48
N PHE A 128 -26.46 -41.19 7.15
CA PHE A 128 -26.63 -40.91 8.57
C PHE A 128 -28.04 -40.38 8.87
N GLY A 129 -28.58 -39.48 8.05
CA GLY A 129 -29.94 -38.97 8.21
C GLY A 129 -31.01 -40.05 8.06
N LEU A 130 -30.87 -40.93 7.06
CA LEU A 130 -31.78 -42.07 6.87
C LEU A 130 -31.68 -43.06 8.04
N PHE A 131 -30.45 -43.36 8.48
CA PHE A 131 -30.20 -44.24 9.61
C PHE A 131 -30.82 -43.70 10.91
N MET A 132 -30.59 -42.42 11.24
CA MET A 132 -31.16 -41.80 12.44
C MET A 132 -32.69 -41.71 12.35
N GLY A 133 -33.22 -41.33 11.19
CA GLY A 133 -34.67 -41.29 10.96
C GLY A 133 -35.33 -42.66 11.12
N ALA A 134 -34.72 -43.71 10.57
CA ALA A 134 -35.21 -45.08 10.68
C ALA A 134 -35.11 -45.61 12.11
N THR A 135 -33.97 -45.40 12.78
CA THR A 135 -33.72 -45.86 14.15
C THR A 135 -34.71 -45.24 15.12
N ILE A 136 -34.91 -43.92 15.06
CA ILE A 136 -35.82 -43.21 15.97
C ILE A 136 -37.27 -43.61 15.71
N ASN A 137 -37.67 -43.78 14.45
CA ASN A 137 -39.02 -44.26 14.13
C ASN A 137 -39.26 -45.69 14.61
N LYS A 138 -38.30 -46.59 14.42
CA LYS A 138 -38.39 -47.97 14.91
C LYS A 138 -38.50 -48.02 16.44
N ILE A 139 -37.72 -47.20 17.15
CA ILE A 139 -37.84 -47.06 18.61
C ILE A 139 -39.23 -46.53 18.98
N ARG A 140 -39.77 -45.55 18.25
CA ARG A 140 -41.13 -45.01 18.49
C ARG A 140 -42.23 -46.04 18.22
N GLU A 141 -42.16 -46.79 17.13
CA GLU A 141 -43.10 -47.88 16.83
C GLU A 141 -43.06 -48.95 17.91
N GLN A 142 -41.88 -49.34 18.39
CA GLN A 142 -41.74 -50.27 19.50
C GLN A 142 -42.29 -49.71 20.81
N MET A 143 -42.12 -48.42 21.08
CA MET A 143 -42.71 -47.76 22.26
C MET A 143 -44.24 -47.73 22.18
N VAL A 144 -44.84 -47.53 20.99
CA VAL A 144 -46.29 -47.61 20.80
C VAL A 144 -46.79 -49.04 21.02
N LYS A 145 -46.18 -50.02 20.35
CA LYS A 145 -46.53 -51.46 20.51
C LYS A 145 -46.36 -51.95 21.96
N ALA A 146 -45.34 -51.47 22.67
CA ALA A 146 -45.13 -51.79 24.08
C ALA A 146 -46.15 -51.10 24.99
N GLY A 147 -46.63 -49.90 24.63
CA GLY A 147 -47.71 -49.22 25.33
C GLY A 147 -49.05 -49.93 25.21
N ASP A 148 -49.31 -50.58 24.07
CA ASP A 148 -50.54 -51.34 23.80
C ASP A 148 -50.54 -52.74 24.45
N HIS A 149 -49.39 -53.21 24.96
CA HIS A 149 -49.30 -54.53 25.60
C HIS A 149 -49.78 -54.49 27.06
N GLU A 150 -50.77 -55.31 27.40
CA GLU A 150 -51.54 -55.25 28.66
C GLU A 150 -50.67 -55.24 29.95
N LYS A 151 -49.59 -56.03 29.98
CA LYS A 151 -48.66 -56.10 31.13
C LYS A 151 -47.71 -54.90 31.23
N VAL A 152 -47.31 -54.34 30.11
CA VAL A 152 -46.38 -53.21 30.05
C VAL A 152 -47.14 -51.90 30.28
N GLY A 153 -48.35 -51.74 29.71
CA GLY A 153 -49.25 -50.63 30.01
C GLY A 153 -49.61 -50.52 31.50
N LYS A 154 -49.85 -51.65 32.18
CA LYS A 154 -50.11 -51.69 33.64
C LYS A 154 -48.86 -51.31 34.47
N ALA A 155 -47.67 -51.81 34.11
CA ALA A 155 -46.40 -51.48 34.79
C ALA A 155 -45.95 -50.02 34.56
N VAL A 156 -46.23 -49.48 33.37
CA VAL A 156 -45.93 -48.09 32.96
C VAL A 156 -47.00 -47.12 33.48
N GLY A 157 -48.20 -47.63 33.79
CA GLY A 157 -49.36 -46.87 34.28
C GLY A 157 -49.39 -46.56 35.78
N ASN A 158 -48.56 -47.20 36.61
CA ASN A 158 -48.52 -46.92 38.06
C ASN A 158 -47.96 -45.52 38.38
N LYS A 159 -48.46 -44.87 39.45
CA LYS A 159 -48.06 -43.49 39.84
C LYS A 159 -46.54 -43.32 39.99
N PHE A 160 -45.85 -44.32 40.54
CA PHE A 160 -44.39 -44.34 40.70
C PHE A 160 -43.64 -44.49 39.36
N SER A 161 -44.13 -45.33 38.46
CA SER A 161 -43.57 -45.49 37.11
C SER A 161 -43.78 -44.24 36.26
N ARG A 162 -44.96 -43.60 36.35
CA ARG A 162 -45.22 -42.28 35.77
C ARG A 162 -44.32 -41.19 36.34
N PHE A 163 -44.06 -41.20 37.64
CA PHE A 163 -43.10 -40.29 38.29
C PHE A 163 -41.68 -40.53 37.80
N LEU A 164 -41.19 -41.77 37.74
CA LEU A 164 -39.88 -42.13 37.19
C LEU A 164 -39.75 -41.75 35.72
N MET A 165 -40.78 -42.02 34.92
CA MET A 165 -40.83 -41.60 33.52
C MET A 165 -40.83 -40.08 33.37
N TRP A 166 -41.53 -39.36 34.23
CA TRP A 166 -41.51 -37.90 34.25
C TRP A 166 -40.15 -37.34 34.70
N LEU A 167 -39.51 -38.00 35.67
CA LEU A 167 -38.18 -37.66 36.20
C LEU A 167 -37.11 -37.81 35.11
N VAL A 168 -37.10 -38.96 34.42
CA VAL A 168 -36.10 -39.33 33.40
C VAL A 168 -36.39 -38.67 32.05
N PHE A 169 -37.66 -38.59 31.63
CA PHE A 169 -38.01 -38.19 30.25
C PHE A 169 -38.88 -36.91 30.16
N GLY A 170 -39.40 -36.38 31.27
CA GLY A 170 -40.22 -35.16 31.29
C GLY A 170 -41.69 -35.36 30.92
N LYS A 171 -42.47 -34.27 30.88
CA LYS A 171 -43.89 -34.26 30.48
C LYS A 171 -44.03 -34.56 28.98
N GLN A 172 -44.86 -35.52 28.63
CA GLN A 172 -45.22 -35.85 27.24
C GLN A 172 -46.23 -34.83 26.73
N LYS A 173 -45.87 -34.07 25.68
CA LYS A 173 -46.71 -32.96 25.15
C LYS A 173 -47.59 -33.37 23.97
N VAL A 174 -47.25 -34.44 23.24
CA VAL A 174 -47.96 -34.93 22.04
C VAL A 174 -47.85 -36.46 22.01
N SER A 175 -48.88 -37.18 21.54
CA SER A 175 -48.82 -38.64 21.41
C SER A 175 -47.76 -39.04 20.38
N THR A 176 -47.03 -40.13 20.63
CA THR A 176 -46.04 -40.68 19.69
C THR A 176 -46.66 -41.02 18.34
N ALA A 177 -47.92 -41.43 18.31
CA ALA A 177 -48.70 -41.70 17.10
C ALA A 177 -48.95 -40.42 16.26
N ASP A 178 -49.29 -39.30 16.90
CA ASP A 178 -49.54 -38.03 16.19
C ASP A 178 -48.25 -37.47 15.58
N VAL A 179 -47.10 -37.69 16.24
CA VAL A 179 -45.78 -37.29 15.71
C VAL A 179 -45.38 -38.13 14.49
N LEU A 180 -45.81 -39.39 14.39
CA LEU A 180 -45.60 -40.25 13.22
C LEU A 180 -46.46 -39.80 12.02
N ALA A 181 -47.68 -39.33 12.26
CA ALA A 181 -48.61 -38.89 11.22
C ALA A 181 -48.39 -37.43 10.75
N LYS A 182 -47.68 -36.60 11.53
CA LYS A 182 -47.50 -35.19 11.24
C LYS A 182 -46.66 -34.93 9.99
N LYS A 183 -47.26 -34.31 8.97
CA LYS A 183 -46.53 -33.68 7.85
C LYS A 183 -46.03 -32.30 8.27
N SER A 184 -44.75 -32.21 8.59
CA SER A 184 -44.10 -30.93 8.88
C SER A 184 -43.67 -30.19 7.60
N PRO A 185 -43.78 -28.85 7.55
CA PRO A 185 -43.23 -28.04 6.47
C PRO A 185 -41.70 -28.09 6.46
N LEU A 186 -41.10 -27.84 5.29
CA LEU A 186 -39.64 -27.81 5.12
C LEU A 186 -39.00 -26.58 5.79
N LEU A 187 -39.66 -25.42 5.71
CA LEU A 187 -39.20 -24.17 6.33
C LEU A 187 -39.92 -23.91 7.65
N ARG A 188 -39.19 -23.45 8.67
CA ARG A 188 -39.74 -23.12 9.99
C ARG A 188 -39.93 -21.61 10.12
N LYS A 189 -41.15 -21.15 10.43
CA LYS A 189 -41.46 -19.71 10.61
C LYS A 189 -40.53 -19.01 11.62
N SER A 190 -40.22 -19.67 12.75
CA SER A 190 -39.28 -19.12 13.72
C SER A 190 -37.83 -19.11 13.24
N GLY A 191 -37.49 -19.94 12.24
CA GLY A 191 -36.19 -19.92 11.58
C GLY A 191 -36.00 -18.66 10.76
N ILE A 192 -37.03 -18.25 10.01
CA ILE A 192 -37.05 -16.98 9.27
C ILE A 192 -36.90 -15.80 10.23
N ILE A 193 -37.66 -15.79 11.33
CA ILE A 193 -37.55 -14.73 12.35
C ILE A 193 -36.14 -14.70 12.94
N LEU A 194 -35.57 -15.87 13.28
CA LEU A 194 -34.23 -15.93 13.86
C LEU A 194 -33.15 -15.46 12.88
N VAL A 195 -33.21 -15.86 11.61
CA VAL A 195 -32.28 -15.39 10.58
C VAL A 195 -32.44 -13.88 10.37
N ALA A 196 -33.67 -13.37 10.28
CA ALA A 196 -33.92 -11.93 10.20
C ALA A 196 -33.38 -11.18 11.42
N SER A 197 -33.58 -11.70 12.64
CA SER A 197 -33.01 -11.13 13.86
C SER A 197 -31.49 -11.14 13.85
N VAL A 198 -30.84 -12.22 13.41
CA VAL A 198 -29.37 -12.31 13.30
C VAL A 198 -28.85 -11.29 12.29
N VAL A 199 -29.52 -11.11 11.14
CA VAL A 199 -29.15 -10.10 10.14
C VAL A 199 -29.31 -8.69 10.72
N VAL A 200 -30.44 -8.39 11.36
CA VAL A 200 -30.68 -7.07 11.97
C VAL A 200 -29.68 -6.78 13.09
N ILE A 201 -29.43 -7.75 13.98
CA ILE A 201 -28.42 -7.60 15.04
C ILE A 201 -27.04 -7.41 14.42
N GLY A 202 -26.70 -8.15 13.35
CA GLY A 202 -25.46 -8.00 12.61
C GLY A 202 -25.27 -6.59 12.08
N LEU A 203 -26.29 -6.03 11.42
CA LEU A 203 -26.29 -4.64 10.91
C LEU A 203 -26.17 -3.60 12.03
N VAL A 204 -26.80 -3.84 13.18
CA VAL A 204 -26.69 -2.93 14.34
C VAL A 204 -25.29 -3.01 14.95
N LEU A 205 -24.73 -4.21 15.12
CA LEU A 205 -23.37 -4.40 15.63
C LEU A 205 -22.34 -3.80 14.67
N GLU A 206 -22.54 -3.95 13.36
CA GLU A 206 -21.77 -3.31 12.32
C GLU A 206 -21.78 -1.79 12.53
N PHE A 207 -22.96 -1.16 12.67
CA PHE A 207 -23.07 0.28 12.85
C PHE A 207 -22.34 0.82 14.11
N PHE A 208 -22.27 0.06 15.20
CA PHE A 208 -21.72 0.57 16.47
C PHE A 208 -20.29 0.11 16.79
N LEU A 209 -19.89 -1.10 16.39
CA LEU A 209 -18.61 -1.70 16.81
C LEU A 209 -17.53 -1.64 15.73
N LEU A 210 -17.92 -1.46 14.48
CA LEU A 210 -17.00 -1.60 13.37
C LEU A 210 -15.99 -0.45 13.33
N ASP A 211 -16.43 0.80 13.50
CA ASP A 211 -15.53 1.96 13.60
C ASP A 211 -14.51 1.82 14.74
N LEU A 212 -14.97 1.36 15.91
CA LEU A 212 -14.09 1.12 17.06
C LEU A 212 -13.09 -0.02 16.77
N ALA A 213 -13.56 -1.11 16.18
CA ALA A 213 -12.72 -2.26 15.83
C ALA A 213 -11.70 -1.90 14.74
N VAL A 214 -12.08 -1.10 13.75
CA VAL A 214 -11.18 -0.61 12.69
C VAL A 214 -10.15 0.34 13.27
N LYS A 215 -10.56 1.30 14.10
CA LYS A 215 -9.64 2.20 14.82
C LYS A 215 -8.60 1.41 15.62
N SER A 216 -9.04 0.53 16.51
CA SER A 216 -8.12 -0.29 17.32
C SER A 216 -7.28 -1.25 16.49
N GLY A 217 -7.86 -1.82 15.42
CA GLY A 217 -7.16 -2.71 14.49
C GLY A 217 -6.05 -2.01 13.72
N LEU A 218 -6.31 -0.81 13.20
CA LEU A 218 -5.32 0.04 12.51
C LEU A 218 -4.19 0.44 13.47
N GLN A 219 -4.53 0.90 14.68
CA GLN A 219 -3.54 1.26 15.68
C GLN A 219 -2.63 0.08 16.01
N ALA A 220 -3.21 -1.10 16.28
CA ALA A 220 -2.44 -2.30 16.61
C ALA A 220 -1.57 -2.78 15.44
N ALA A 221 -2.09 -2.74 14.21
CA ALA A 221 -1.36 -3.19 13.02
C ALA A 221 -0.16 -2.28 12.70
N ILE A 222 -0.36 -0.97 12.73
CA ILE A 222 0.72 -0.01 12.45
C ILE A 222 1.71 0.02 13.62
N ALA A 223 1.25 -0.08 14.87
CA ALA A 223 2.12 -0.13 16.05
C ALA A 223 3.00 -1.39 16.08
N ALA A 224 2.48 -2.53 15.62
CA ALA A 224 3.25 -3.77 15.54
C ALA A 224 4.42 -3.68 14.54
N GLU A 225 4.24 -2.94 13.44
CA GLU A 225 5.31 -2.78 12.43
C GLU A 225 6.32 -1.69 12.81
N THR A 226 5.82 -0.57 13.34
CA THR A 226 6.63 0.60 13.72
C THR A 226 7.32 0.43 15.07
N GLY A 227 6.78 -0.39 15.97
CA GLY A 227 7.30 -0.59 17.32
C GLY A 227 6.98 0.55 18.30
N ALA A 228 6.14 1.50 17.90
CA ALA A 228 5.79 2.67 18.68
C ALA A 228 4.28 2.97 18.68
N GLU A 229 3.87 3.91 19.50
CA GLU A 229 2.48 4.31 19.65
C GLU A 229 1.94 4.95 18.36
N VAL A 230 0.73 4.53 18.00
CA VAL A 230 -0.01 5.05 16.85
C VAL A 230 -1.33 5.59 17.35
N ASN A 231 -1.56 6.87 17.10
CA ASN A 231 -2.81 7.54 17.44
C ASN A 231 -3.62 7.72 16.17
N VAL A 232 -4.90 7.35 16.25
CA VAL A 232 -5.88 7.56 15.18
C VAL A 232 -7.02 8.36 15.80
N GLY A 233 -7.29 9.56 15.30
CA GLY A 233 -8.38 10.40 15.79
C GLY A 233 -9.73 9.71 15.60
N LYS A 234 -10.12 9.53 14.34
CA LYS A 234 -11.33 8.77 13.97
C LYS A 234 -11.02 7.78 12.84
N ALA A 235 -11.73 6.65 12.85
CA ALA A 235 -11.77 5.74 11.71
C ALA A 235 -13.23 5.36 11.48
N HIS A 236 -13.74 5.66 10.30
CA HIS A 236 -15.09 5.32 9.86
C HIS A 236 -15.02 4.33 8.72
N LEU A 237 -15.74 3.21 8.80
CA LEU A 237 -15.80 2.23 7.71
C LEU A 237 -17.25 1.89 7.36
N SER A 238 -17.62 2.16 6.12
CA SER A 238 -18.91 1.83 5.53
C SER A 238 -18.77 0.59 4.65
N LEU A 239 -19.30 -0.57 5.10
CA LEU A 239 -19.24 -1.80 4.29
C LEU A 239 -20.15 -1.75 3.07
N ALA A 240 -21.30 -1.09 3.17
CA ALA A 240 -22.26 -0.96 2.08
C ALA A 240 -21.77 0.02 1.00
N GLY A 241 -21.14 1.12 1.42
CA GLY A 241 -20.52 2.10 0.51
C GLY A 241 -19.12 1.70 0.05
N GLY A 242 -18.46 0.78 0.75
CA GLY A 242 -17.08 0.39 0.49
C GLY A 242 -16.06 1.45 0.92
N GLN A 243 -16.39 2.37 1.82
CA GLN A 243 -15.54 3.54 2.10
C GLN A 243 -14.87 3.41 3.46
N LEU A 244 -13.56 3.66 3.52
CA LEU A 244 -12.78 3.76 4.76
C LEU A 244 -12.22 5.17 4.88
N GLU A 245 -12.60 5.89 5.94
CA GLU A 245 -12.08 7.22 6.26
C GLU A 245 -11.30 7.16 7.56
N ILE A 246 -10.11 7.75 7.55
CA ILE A 246 -9.21 7.85 8.70
C ILE A 246 -8.88 9.33 8.86
N GLU A 247 -9.14 9.87 10.05
CA GLU A 247 -8.80 11.24 10.42
C GLU A 247 -7.73 11.23 11.50
N ASP A 248 -6.77 12.13 11.38
CA ASP A 248 -5.71 12.40 12.34
C ASP A 248 -4.91 11.13 12.69
N LEU A 249 -4.21 10.60 11.69
CA LEU A 249 -3.28 9.47 11.86
C LEU A 249 -1.90 10.02 12.23
N GLN A 250 -1.45 9.69 13.44
CA GLN A 250 -0.16 10.10 13.97
C GLN A 250 0.67 8.87 14.34
N ILE A 251 1.83 8.73 13.70
CA ILE A 251 2.78 7.63 13.94
C ILE A 251 3.97 8.19 14.72
N THR A 252 4.19 7.69 15.93
CA THR A 252 5.32 8.10 16.79
C THR A 252 6.65 7.66 16.18
N ASP A 253 7.67 8.52 16.26
CA ASP A 253 9.04 8.13 15.95
C ASP A 253 9.64 7.31 17.12
N PRO A 254 10.03 6.03 16.91
CA PRO A 254 10.66 5.22 17.95
C PRO A 254 11.98 5.80 18.47
N ASP A 255 12.72 6.51 17.63
CA ASP A 255 14.04 7.08 17.94
C ASP A 255 13.90 8.46 18.60
N LYS A 256 12.84 9.21 18.27
CA LYS A 256 12.52 10.54 18.82
C LYS A 256 11.04 10.61 19.28
N PRO A 257 10.66 10.02 20.43
CA PRO A 257 9.26 9.89 20.85
C PRO A 257 8.52 11.21 21.10
N THR A 258 9.23 12.35 21.13
CA THR A 258 8.65 13.69 21.21
C THR A 258 8.09 14.19 19.87
N HIS A 259 8.35 13.48 18.76
CA HIS A 259 7.92 13.86 17.42
C HIS A 259 7.20 12.69 16.72
N ASN A 260 6.35 13.06 15.77
CA ASN A 260 5.69 12.14 14.85
C ASN A 260 6.64 11.84 13.68
N LEU A 261 6.91 10.57 13.42
CA LEU A 261 7.61 10.12 12.22
C LEU A 261 6.83 10.53 10.96
N MET A 262 5.50 10.38 11.05
CA MET A 262 4.56 10.72 10.01
C MET A 262 3.23 11.12 10.63
N GLN A 263 2.63 12.18 10.11
CA GLN A 263 1.30 12.65 10.45
C GLN A 263 0.49 12.88 9.17
N ILE A 264 -0.74 12.36 9.15
CA ILE A 264 -1.68 12.47 8.04
C ILE A 264 -3.02 12.98 8.58
N ASP A 265 -3.50 14.11 8.05
CA ASP A 265 -4.71 14.76 8.55
C ASP A 265 -5.97 13.98 8.15
N THR A 266 -6.10 13.65 6.86
CA THR A 266 -7.22 12.85 6.35
C THR A 266 -6.73 11.82 5.35
N LEU A 267 -7.24 10.60 5.43
CA LEU A 267 -7.01 9.53 4.48
C LEU A 267 -8.34 8.82 4.21
N ALA A 268 -8.82 8.84 2.98
CA ALA A 268 -10.04 8.17 2.56
C ALA A 268 -9.73 7.16 1.45
N ALA A 269 -10.28 5.95 1.57
CA ALA A 269 -10.12 4.87 0.61
C ALA A 269 -11.50 4.34 0.17
N ASP A 270 -11.79 4.47 -1.11
CA ASP A 270 -12.94 3.86 -1.76
C ASP A 270 -12.56 2.43 -2.20
N VAL A 271 -13.12 1.43 -1.54
CA VAL A 271 -12.88 0.02 -1.74
C VAL A 271 -14.02 -0.61 -2.55
N SER A 272 -13.67 -1.32 -3.61
CA SER A 272 -14.64 -2.06 -4.43
C SER A 272 -15.21 -3.23 -3.64
N VAL A 273 -16.46 -3.08 -3.18
CA VAL A 273 -17.22 -4.16 -2.52
C VAL A 273 -17.34 -5.37 -3.43
N GLY A 274 -17.48 -5.16 -4.75
CA GLY A 274 -17.54 -6.22 -5.74
C GLY A 274 -16.28 -7.09 -5.74
N ASP A 275 -15.10 -6.47 -5.66
CA ASP A 275 -13.83 -7.17 -5.62
C ASP A 275 -13.56 -7.82 -4.27
N LEU A 276 -13.96 -7.19 -3.17
CA LEU A 276 -13.92 -7.78 -1.82
C LEU A 276 -14.74 -9.08 -1.76
N LEU A 277 -15.96 -9.08 -2.31
CA LEU A 277 -16.81 -10.27 -2.43
C LEU A 277 -16.20 -11.34 -3.34
N ARG A 278 -15.22 -10.97 -4.16
CA ARG A 278 -14.42 -11.87 -4.99
C ARG A 278 -13.06 -12.22 -4.36
N LYS A 279 -12.83 -11.90 -3.08
CA LYS A 279 -11.58 -12.15 -2.34
C LYS A 279 -10.35 -11.42 -2.92
N SER A 280 -10.56 -10.27 -3.56
CA SER A 280 -9.52 -9.37 -4.06
C SER A 280 -9.66 -8.01 -3.39
N TYR A 281 -8.54 -7.37 -3.08
CA TYR A 281 -8.54 -6.04 -2.47
C TYR A 281 -8.33 -4.99 -3.57
N ALA A 282 -9.42 -4.39 -4.04
CA ALA A 282 -9.34 -3.31 -5.01
C ALA A 282 -9.78 -2.00 -4.39
N ILE A 283 -8.89 -1.01 -4.42
CA ILE A 283 -9.16 0.37 -3.99
C ILE A 283 -9.29 1.20 -5.27
N ASP A 284 -10.48 1.76 -5.50
CA ASP A 284 -10.76 2.57 -6.68
C ASP A 284 -10.15 3.97 -6.55
N LEU A 285 -10.20 4.56 -5.35
CA LEU A 285 -9.56 5.83 -5.03
C LEU A 285 -8.99 5.79 -3.61
N LEU A 286 -7.69 6.06 -3.48
CA LEU A 286 -7.04 6.36 -2.21
C LEU A 286 -6.69 7.85 -2.19
N SER A 287 -7.51 8.63 -1.50
CA SER A 287 -7.30 10.06 -1.35
C SER A 287 -6.71 10.38 0.03
N GLY A 288 -5.83 11.37 0.11
CA GLY A 288 -5.29 11.85 1.37
C GLY A 288 -5.02 13.34 1.33
N SER A 289 -4.98 13.98 2.50
CA SER A 289 -4.60 15.39 2.62
C SER A 289 -3.58 15.56 3.73
N THR A 290 -2.64 16.47 3.47
CA THR A 290 -1.59 16.94 4.39
C THR A 290 -0.78 15.79 4.99
N VAL A 291 0.33 15.47 4.34
CA VAL A 291 1.31 14.50 4.87
C VAL A 291 2.52 15.27 5.37
N GLN A 292 2.79 15.14 6.67
CA GLN A 292 3.90 15.81 7.35
C GLN A 292 4.81 14.79 8.03
N ARG A 293 6.07 15.17 8.21
CA ARG A 293 7.10 14.37 8.90
C ARG A 293 7.79 15.21 9.95
N ASP A 294 8.28 14.57 11.01
CA ASP A 294 8.98 15.19 12.15
C ASP A 294 8.16 16.33 12.81
N VAL A 295 6.87 16.11 13.04
CA VAL A 295 5.98 17.09 13.69
C VAL A 295 6.06 16.93 15.22
N PRO A 296 6.24 18.01 16.01
CA PRO A 296 6.24 17.92 17.48
C PRO A 296 4.91 17.40 18.03
N ARG A 297 4.98 16.48 19.02
CA ARG A 297 3.80 15.93 19.71
C ARG A 297 3.47 16.73 20.97
N GLU A 298 2.19 16.75 21.35
CA GLU A 298 1.73 17.33 22.62
C GLU A 298 2.26 16.57 23.83
N SER A 299 2.36 15.24 23.72
CA SER A 299 2.95 14.36 24.73
C SER A 299 3.85 13.31 24.09
N PRO A 300 4.98 12.94 24.72
CA PRO A 300 5.84 11.88 24.23
C PRO A 300 5.06 10.56 24.06
N GLY A 301 5.18 9.93 22.88
CA GLY A 301 4.51 8.66 22.59
C GLY A 301 5.21 7.46 23.25
N ALA A 302 4.47 6.39 23.49
CA ALA A 302 5.02 5.14 24.02
C ALA A 302 5.81 4.38 22.94
N VAL A 303 6.91 3.73 23.32
CA VAL A 303 7.69 2.83 22.46
C VAL A 303 7.58 1.41 23.02
N TYR A 304 7.06 0.49 22.22
CA TYR A 304 6.70 -0.87 22.65
C TYR A 304 7.81 -1.88 22.39
N GLU A 305 8.53 -1.74 21.29
CA GLU A 305 9.71 -2.55 20.98
C GLU A 305 10.86 -1.66 20.53
N LYS A 306 11.93 -1.61 21.33
CA LYS A 306 13.25 -1.26 20.79
C LYS A 306 13.69 -2.44 19.93
N LYS A 307 13.43 -2.41 18.62
CA LYS A 307 14.27 -3.18 17.69
C LYS A 307 15.71 -2.81 18.04
N ASP A 308 16.53 -3.79 18.43
CA ASP A 308 17.96 -3.60 18.70
C ASP A 308 18.67 -3.11 17.43
N LYS A 309 18.53 -1.82 17.13
CA LYS A 309 19.38 -1.03 16.24
C LYS A 309 20.59 -0.48 16.99
N LYS A 310 21.04 -1.18 18.03
CA LYS A 310 22.32 -0.92 18.71
C LYS A 310 23.55 -1.05 17.81
N LYS A 311 23.39 -1.32 16.51
CA LYS A 311 24.47 -1.28 15.52
C LYS A 311 24.47 -0.03 14.64
N ASP A 312 23.39 0.75 14.64
CA ASP A 312 23.28 2.00 13.87
C ASP A 312 23.33 3.24 14.79
N GLU A 313 23.02 3.10 16.08
CA GLU A 313 23.00 4.21 17.06
C GLU A 313 24.37 4.74 17.50
N GLU A 314 25.48 4.01 17.27
CA GLU A 314 26.83 4.56 17.50
C GLU A 314 27.33 5.44 16.34
N ALA A 315 26.62 5.48 15.21
CA ALA A 315 26.98 6.34 14.07
C ALA A 315 26.22 7.68 14.05
N ALA A 316 25.05 7.79 14.69
CA ALA A 316 24.16 8.97 14.57
C ALA A 316 24.23 9.98 15.74
N LYS A 317 25.15 9.78 16.69
CA LYS A 317 25.45 10.78 17.73
C LYS A 317 26.83 11.41 17.54
N LYS A 318 27.05 12.03 16.39
CA LYS A 318 28.00 13.14 16.26
C LYS A 318 27.42 14.21 15.33
N ASP A 319 27.26 15.37 15.95
CA ASP A 319 27.40 16.71 15.38
C ASP A 319 26.40 17.22 14.34
N LYS A 320 25.55 18.12 14.85
CA LYS A 320 25.16 19.33 14.14
C LYS A 320 26.44 20.10 13.78
N GLY A 321 26.83 20.03 12.51
CA GLY A 321 27.91 20.82 11.95
C GLY A 321 28.78 19.99 11.03
N GLU A 322 28.79 20.36 9.74
CA GLU A 322 29.62 19.84 8.66
C GLU A 322 29.18 18.47 8.09
N THR A 323 28.44 18.52 6.98
CA THR A 323 28.16 17.36 6.11
C THR A 323 29.47 16.77 5.58
N SER A 324 29.98 15.72 6.22
CA SER A 324 31.16 14.99 5.75
C SER A 324 30.81 14.03 4.60
N LEU A 325 31.80 13.74 3.76
CA LEU A 325 31.71 12.80 2.62
C LEU A 325 31.19 11.40 3.02
N GLU A 326 31.32 11.02 4.28
CA GLU A 326 30.86 9.73 4.80
C GLU A 326 29.33 9.59 4.78
N ASP A 327 28.59 10.68 5.03
CA ASP A 327 27.12 10.72 4.89
C ASP A 327 26.69 10.56 3.42
N TYR A 328 27.47 11.09 2.49
CA TYR A 328 27.24 10.90 1.06
C TYR A 328 27.52 9.46 0.60
N PHE A 329 28.59 8.84 1.11
CA PHE A 329 28.88 7.42 0.83
C PHE A 329 27.90 6.46 1.52
N ALA A 330 27.40 6.79 2.71
CA ALA A 330 26.33 6.04 3.38
C ALA A 330 25.03 6.10 2.57
N LYS A 331 24.62 7.31 2.14
CA LYS A 331 23.50 7.49 1.21
C LYS A 331 23.73 6.70 -0.08
N ALA A 332 24.92 6.75 -0.69
CA ALA A 332 25.22 6.02 -1.93
C ALA A 332 25.12 4.49 -1.79
N LYS A 333 25.51 3.91 -0.64
CA LYS A 333 25.32 2.48 -0.35
C LYS A 333 23.83 2.11 -0.23
N ASP A 334 23.03 2.97 0.39
CA ASP A 334 21.59 2.77 0.47
C ASP A 334 20.93 2.87 -0.91
N TRP A 335 21.32 3.84 -1.73
CA TRP A 335 20.88 3.98 -3.12
C TRP A 335 21.18 2.74 -3.96
N LYS A 336 22.36 2.13 -3.78
CA LYS A 336 22.70 0.86 -4.45
C LYS A 336 21.77 -0.28 -4.02
N LYS A 337 21.47 -0.41 -2.73
CA LYS A 337 20.55 -1.42 -2.18
C LYS A 337 19.12 -1.23 -2.68
N TYR A 338 18.65 0.01 -2.80
CA TYR A 338 17.35 0.32 -3.40
C TYR A 338 17.33 0.01 -4.91
N GLY A 339 18.42 0.33 -5.62
CA GLY A 339 18.61 -0.01 -7.03
C GLY A 339 18.60 -1.51 -7.31
N GLU A 340 19.27 -2.32 -6.48
CA GLU A 340 19.24 -3.79 -6.57
C GLU A 340 17.82 -4.34 -6.37
N LYS A 341 17.08 -3.85 -5.37
CA LYS A 341 15.68 -4.24 -5.16
C LYS A 341 14.79 -3.87 -6.34
N ALA A 342 14.96 -2.67 -6.90
CA ALA A 342 14.20 -2.22 -8.07
C ALA A 342 14.54 -3.07 -9.30
N TYR A 343 15.81 -3.39 -9.51
CA TYR A 343 16.25 -4.29 -10.59
C TYR A 343 15.64 -5.69 -10.45
N ASP A 344 15.72 -6.30 -9.26
CA ASP A 344 15.15 -7.62 -8.99
C ASP A 344 13.64 -7.63 -9.19
N TYR A 345 12.96 -6.56 -8.76
CA TYR A 345 11.52 -6.37 -8.96
C TYR A 345 11.18 -6.31 -10.45
N LEU A 346 11.83 -5.45 -11.23
CA LEU A 346 11.60 -5.31 -12.67
C LEU A 346 11.89 -6.62 -13.42
N LYS A 347 12.98 -7.31 -13.08
CA LYS A 347 13.36 -8.58 -13.70
C LYS A 347 12.35 -9.68 -13.40
N LYS A 348 11.88 -9.78 -12.16
CA LYS A 348 10.88 -10.76 -11.74
C LYS A 348 9.56 -10.55 -12.50
N HIS A 349 9.08 -9.31 -12.59
CA HIS A 349 7.81 -9.01 -13.26
C HIS A 349 7.91 -9.10 -14.78
N LYS A 350 9.06 -8.78 -15.39
CA LYS A 350 9.33 -9.06 -16.82
C LYS A 350 9.23 -10.56 -17.12
N ALA A 351 9.88 -11.41 -16.32
CA ALA A 351 9.81 -12.86 -16.47
C ALA A 351 8.38 -13.41 -16.25
N SER A 352 7.63 -12.83 -15.30
CA SER A 352 6.23 -13.15 -15.07
C SER A 352 5.35 -12.78 -16.27
N GLY A 353 5.51 -11.57 -16.82
CA GLY A 353 4.80 -11.10 -18.00
C GLY A 353 5.07 -11.96 -19.24
N GLU A 354 6.34 -12.32 -19.49
CA GLU A 354 6.71 -13.21 -20.59
C GLU A 354 6.08 -14.62 -20.45
N ALA A 355 5.94 -15.13 -19.22
CA ALA A 355 5.29 -16.41 -18.96
C ALA A 355 3.76 -16.35 -19.14
N VAL A 356 3.15 -15.22 -18.78
CA VAL A 356 1.72 -14.94 -19.01
C VAL A 356 1.43 -14.86 -20.51
N GLU A 357 2.26 -14.13 -21.27
CA GLU A 357 2.11 -13.94 -22.73
C GLU A 357 2.27 -15.26 -23.50
N LYS A 358 3.20 -16.13 -23.08
CA LYS A 358 3.39 -17.47 -23.66
C LYS A 358 2.31 -18.48 -23.27
N GLY A 359 1.38 -18.12 -22.38
CA GLY A 359 0.36 -19.04 -21.88
C GLY A 359 0.93 -20.23 -21.11
N GLU A 360 2.20 -20.17 -20.69
CA GLU A 360 2.90 -21.18 -19.90
C GLU A 360 2.49 -21.07 -18.43
N LYS A 361 1.19 -21.16 -18.14
CA LYS A 361 0.75 -21.43 -16.76
C LYS A 361 1.30 -22.78 -16.39
N ALA A 362 2.18 -22.84 -15.39
CA ALA A 362 2.71 -24.08 -14.85
C ALA A 362 1.52 -24.99 -14.52
N LYS A 363 1.30 -26.04 -15.33
CA LYS A 363 0.23 -27.02 -15.07
C LYS A 363 0.40 -27.53 -13.65
N ALA A 364 -0.65 -27.40 -12.83
CA ALA A 364 -0.63 -27.92 -11.47
C ALA A 364 -0.30 -29.42 -11.51
N THR A 365 0.92 -29.78 -11.10
CA THR A 365 1.32 -31.18 -10.98
C THR A 365 0.84 -31.74 -9.65
N LYS A 366 0.43 -33.00 -9.66
CA LYS A 366 -0.06 -33.68 -8.46
C LYS A 366 1.04 -33.75 -7.39
N GLU A 367 2.30 -33.89 -7.78
CA GLU A 367 3.43 -33.86 -6.84
C GLU A 367 3.55 -32.50 -6.13
N ALA A 368 3.42 -31.39 -6.87
CA ALA A 368 3.48 -30.05 -6.28
C ALA A 368 2.34 -29.83 -5.29
N ALA A 369 1.10 -30.19 -5.65
CA ALA A 369 -0.06 -30.07 -4.77
C ALA A 369 0.09 -30.91 -3.49
N VAL A 370 0.69 -32.10 -3.56
CA VAL A 370 0.96 -32.96 -2.40
C VAL A 370 2.06 -32.38 -1.52
N VAL A 371 3.10 -31.77 -2.10
CA VAL A 371 4.15 -31.08 -1.33
C VAL A 371 3.56 -29.90 -0.56
N ASP A 372 2.68 -29.12 -1.17
CA ASP A 372 2.01 -28.00 -0.51
C ASP A 372 1.06 -28.48 0.59
N ALA A 373 0.34 -29.57 0.35
CA ALA A 373 -0.51 -30.19 1.38
C ALA A 373 0.28 -30.71 2.58
N LYS A 374 1.51 -31.20 2.39
CA LYS A 374 2.38 -31.59 3.52
C LYS A 374 2.88 -30.39 4.32
N LYS A 375 3.11 -29.23 3.68
CA LYS A 375 3.56 -28.00 4.35
C LYS A 375 2.42 -27.27 5.08
N LEU A 376 1.31 -27.05 4.40
CA LEU A 376 0.17 -26.24 4.88
C LEU A 376 -0.89 -27.07 5.62
N GLY A 377 -0.88 -28.39 5.43
CA GLY A 377 -1.90 -29.33 5.88
C GLY A 377 -2.94 -29.62 4.79
N TYR A 378 -3.40 -30.87 4.72
CA TYR A 378 -4.35 -31.35 3.70
C TYR A 378 -5.67 -30.57 3.65
N LEU A 379 -6.09 -29.95 4.76
CA LEU A 379 -7.34 -29.17 4.82
C LEU A 379 -7.20 -27.73 4.28
N LYS A 380 -5.97 -27.22 4.11
CA LYS A 380 -5.70 -25.84 3.69
C LYS A 380 -5.10 -25.73 2.29
N ALA A 381 -4.59 -26.83 1.75
CA ALA A 381 -4.02 -26.84 0.40
C ALA A 381 -5.06 -26.45 -0.66
N ALA A 382 -4.70 -25.49 -1.51
CA ALA A 382 -5.57 -24.91 -2.51
C ALA A 382 -4.98 -25.05 -3.92
N ALA A 383 -5.86 -25.14 -4.90
CA ALA A 383 -5.53 -25.03 -6.31
C ALA A 383 -5.27 -23.57 -6.67
N ASP A 384 -4.28 -23.35 -7.54
CA ASP A 384 -4.02 -22.04 -8.13
C ASP A 384 -5.03 -21.74 -9.25
N LEU A 385 -6.25 -21.39 -8.84
CA LEU A 385 -7.36 -21.02 -9.73
C LEU A 385 -7.55 -19.50 -9.85
N VAL A 386 -6.72 -18.72 -9.14
CA VAL A 386 -6.82 -17.25 -9.07
C VAL A 386 -5.63 -16.65 -9.80
N SER A 387 -5.62 -16.76 -11.12
CA SER A 387 -4.47 -16.36 -11.97
C SER A 387 -4.87 -15.42 -13.10
N THR A 388 -5.96 -14.68 -12.95
CA THR A 388 -6.46 -13.72 -13.97
C THR A 388 -6.52 -12.29 -13.48
N ARG A 389 -6.08 -12.00 -12.26
CA ARG A 389 -6.16 -10.67 -11.65
C ARG A 389 -5.19 -10.55 -10.47
N PRO A 390 -4.72 -9.33 -10.15
CA PRO A 390 -3.88 -9.10 -9.00
C PRO A 390 -4.62 -9.41 -7.68
N ALA A 391 -3.87 -9.87 -6.67
CA ALA A 391 -4.39 -10.12 -5.33
C ALA A 391 -4.89 -8.83 -4.66
N TRP A 392 -4.18 -7.72 -4.91
CA TRP A 392 -4.58 -6.38 -4.55
C TRP A 392 -4.21 -5.37 -5.65
N ILE A 393 -5.03 -4.33 -5.78
CA ILE A 393 -4.87 -3.23 -6.73
C ILE A 393 -5.37 -1.90 -6.14
N ILE A 394 -4.67 -0.82 -6.43
CA ILE A 394 -5.07 0.55 -6.15
C ILE A 394 -5.11 1.28 -7.50
N ARG A 395 -6.31 1.58 -7.99
CA ARG A 395 -6.51 2.17 -9.32
C ARG A 395 -6.04 3.60 -9.38
N LYS A 396 -6.33 4.37 -8.33
CA LYS A 396 -5.97 5.78 -8.23
C LYS A 396 -5.57 6.14 -6.80
N VAL A 397 -4.48 6.87 -6.66
CA VAL A 397 -4.00 7.48 -5.43
C VAL A 397 -3.90 8.98 -5.68
N GLU A 398 -4.42 9.80 -4.77
CA GLU A 398 -4.33 11.26 -4.81
C GLU A 398 -4.06 11.78 -3.39
N ILE A 399 -2.83 12.17 -3.12
CA ILE A 399 -2.43 12.72 -1.83
C ILE A 399 -2.05 14.18 -2.05
N ASP A 400 -2.84 15.08 -1.49
CA ASP A 400 -2.60 16.51 -1.55
C ASP A 400 -1.75 16.99 -0.38
N ASN A 401 -1.01 18.08 -0.61
CA ASN A 401 -0.25 18.79 0.41
C ASN A 401 0.81 17.94 1.13
N VAL A 402 1.60 17.19 0.37
CA VAL A 402 2.77 16.45 0.87
C VAL A 402 3.91 17.44 1.16
N GLN A 403 4.33 17.52 2.41
CA GLN A 403 5.42 18.39 2.85
C GLN A 403 6.74 17.60 2.90
N LEU A 404 7.69 17.97 2.03
CA LEU A 404 9.00 17.30 1.91
C LEU A 404 10.09 17.93 2.81
N GLY A 405 9.77 19.01 3.53
CA GLY A 405 10.69 19.75 4.40
C GLY A 405 10.97 21.17 3.91
N ASP A 406 11.82 21.89 4.65
CA ASP A 406 12.19 23.28 4.34
C ASP A 406 12.87 23.39 2.96
N GLY A 407 12.36 24.29 2.11
CA GLY A 407 12.92 24.57 0.77
C GLY A 407 12.17 23.95 -0.41
N PHE A 408 11.16 23.09 -0.18
CA PHE A 408 10.31 22.55 -1.25
C PHE A 408 8.86 23.03 -1.08
N PRO A 409 8.17 23.46 -2.16
CA PRO A 409 6.74 23.72 -2.10
C PRO A 409 5.99 22.40 -1.83
N SER A 410 4.81 22.51 -1.22
CA SER A 410 3.94 21.34 -1.01
C SER A 410 3.65 20.65 -2.35
N GLN A 411 3.62 19.32 -2.33
CA GLN A 411 3.44 18.52 -3.54
C GLN A 411 2.11 17.77 -3.49
N THR A 412 1.45 17.63 -4.62
CA THR A 412 0.40 16.64 -4.83
C THR A 412 1.02 15.38 -5.42
N PHE A 413 0.83 14.25 -4.76
CA PHE A 413 1.26 12.94 -5.22
C PHE A 413 0.08 12.18 -5.82
N GLN A 414 0.22 11.77 -7.07
CA GLN A 414 -0.75 10.94 -7.77
C GLN A 414 -0.11 9.62 -8.17
N ALA A 415 -0.82 8.51 -8.00
CA ALA A 415 -0.42 7.24 -8.57
C ALA A 415 -1.60 6.55 -9.22
N SER A 416 -1.35 5.73 -10.23
CA SER A 416 -2.40 4.93 -10.88
C SER A 416 -1.97 3.49 -11.04
N GLU A 417 -2.94 2.58 -10.94
CA GLU A 417 -2.80 1.17 -11.30
C GLU A 417 -1.65 0.46 -10.56
N VAL A 418 -1.52 0.72 -9.26
CA VAL A 418 -0.52 0.09 -8.38
C VAL A 418 -1.05 -1.25 -7.91
N SER A 419 -0.37 -2.36 -8.19
CA SER A 419 -0.90 -3.69 -7.87
C SER A 419 0.17 -4.71 -7.49
N SER A 420 -0.28 -5.83 -6.91
CA SER A 420 0.59 -6.96 -6.56
C SER A 420 1.25 -7.67 -7.76
N HIS A 421 0.54 -7.71 -8.89
CA HIS A 421 0.93 -8.43 -10.11
C HIS A 421 0.56 -7.52 -11.30
N PRO A 422 1.33 -6.45 -11.54
CA PRO A 422 1.01 -5.46 -12.56
C PRO A 422 0.93 -6.06 -13.98
N GLU A 423 1.63 -7.16 -14.24
CA GLU A 423 1.55 -7.92 -15.50
C GLU A 423 0.14 -8.49 -15.78
N LEU A 424 -0.69 -8.68 -14.76
CA LEU A 424 -2.07 -9.17 -14.91
C LEU A 424 -3.08 -8.03 -15.11
N ASN A 425 -2.66 -6.77 -14.95
CA ASN A 425 -3.56 -5.61 -14.97
C ASN A 425 -3.72 -5.01 -16.39
N GLY A 426 -2.74 -5.22 -17.27
CA GLY A 426 -2.78 -4.73 -18.66
C GLY A 426 -2.76 -3.21 -18.81
N LEU A 427 -2.44 -2.48 -17.73
CA LEU A 427 -2.30 -1.02 -17.70
C LEU A 427 -0.97 -0.64 -17.04
N PRO A 428 -0.34 0.47 -17.48
CA PRO A 428 0.91 0.93 -16.89
C PRO A 428 0.70 1.52 -15.49
N THR A 429 1.60 1.21 -14.58
CA THR A 429 1.62 1.82 -13.24
C THR A 429 2.28 3.19 -13.33
N THR A 430 1.59 4.25 -12.91
CA THR A 430 2.14 5.61 -12.95
C THR A 430 2.30 6.20 -11.56
N PHE A 431 3.34 7.00 -11.38
CA PHE A 431 3.59 7.82 -10.20
C PHE A 431 3.93 9.23 -10.68
N VAL A 432 3.23 10.23 -10.18
CA VAL A 432 3.41 11.64 -10.54
C VAL A 432 3.45 12.46 -9.27
N MET A 433 4.44 13.33 -9.14
CA MET A 433 4.53 14.29 -8.05
C MET A 433 4.56 15.68 -8.66
N THR A 434 3.61 16.52 -8.29
CA THR A 434 3.41 17.86 -8.88
C THR A 434 3.45 18.92 -7.79
N PRO A 435 4.25 20.00 -7.94
CA PRO A 435 4.24 21.10 -6.99
C PRO A 435 2.89 21.81 -6.96
N ALA A 436 2.49 22.28 -5.78
CA ALA A 436 1.32 23.13 -5.65
C ALA A 436 1.48 24.42 -6.47
N GLY A 437 0.52 24.69 -7.36
CA GLY A 437 0.49 25.90 -8.19
C GLY A 437 1.30 25.84 -9.50
N VAL A 438 1.95 24.70 -9.81
CA VAL A 438 2.72 24.50 -11.05
C VAL A 438 2.14 23.30 -11.81
N SER A 439 2.03 23.38 -13.15
CA SER A 439 1.49 22.29 -13.97
C SER A 439 2.53 21.24 -14.37
N GLU A 440 3.83 21.59 -14.33
CA GLU A 440 4.91 20.64 -14.62
C GLU A 440 5.20 19.75 -13.39
N PRO A 441 5.23 18.41 -13.57
CA PRO A 441 5.52 17.50 -12.46
C PRO A 441 7.01 17.54 -12.07
N THR A 442 7.28 17.55 -10.77
CA THR A 442 8.62 17.39 -10.19
C THR A 442 9.21 16.04 -10.52
N ALA A 443 8.37 15.00 -10.52
CA ALA A 443 8.77 13.65 -10.87
C ALA A 443 7.60 12.91 -11.52
N LYS A 444 7.89 12.15 -12.57
CA LYS A 444 6.95 11.23 -13.21
C LYS A 444 7.66 9.92 -13.50
N VAL A 445 7.10 8.82 -13.02
CA VAL A 445 7.56 7.46 -13.30
C VAL A 445 6.41 6.70 -13.94
N VAL A 446 6.66 6.06 -15.08
CA VAL A 446 5.70 5.18 -15.75
C VAL A 446 6.34 3.81 -15.90
N LEU A 447 5.79 2.83 -15.21
CA LEU A 447 6.22 1.44 -15.29
C LEU A 447 5.30 0.68 -16.23
N ARG A 448 5.86 0.18 -17.34
CA ARG A 448 5.12 -0.59 -18.34
C ARG A 448 5.34 -2.08 -18.12
N PHE A 449 4.39 -2.68 -17.42
CA PHE A 449 4.30 -4.14 -17.23
C PHE A 449 3.22 -4.76 -18.14
N ASP A 450 2.50 -3.91 -18.87
CA ASP A 450 1.47 -4.26 -19.87
C ASP A 450 2.07 -4.89 -21.14
N ASP A 451 3.31 -4.52 -21.48
CA ASP A 451 4.05 -5.07 -22.62
C ASP A 451 5.50 -5.41 -22.18
N PRO A 452 5.94 -6.67 -22.23
CA PRO A 452 7.31 -7.08 -21.85
C PRO A 452 8.42 -6.43 -22.68
N ALA A 453 8.11 -5.95 -23.89
CA ALA A 453 9.05 -5.26 -24.77
C ALA A 453 9.09 -3.73 -24.55
N ALA A 454 8.11 -3.17 -23.84
CA ALA A 454 8.04 -1.73 -23.63
C ALA A 454 9.04 -1.24 -22.57
N LEU A 455 9.68 -0.09 -22.86
CA LEU A 455 10.55 0.57 -21.89
C LEU A 455 9.73 1.42 -20.91
N ASN A 456 10.17 1.46 -19.65
CA ASN A 456 9.63 2.33 -18.62
C ASN A 456 10.09 3.77 -18.86
N GLU A 457 9.37 4.75 -18.33
CA GLU A 457 9.67 6.17 -18.48
C GLU A 457 9.96 6.80 -17.12
N LEU A 458 10.96 7.68 -17.08
CA LEU A 458 11.29 8.49 -15.91
C LEU A 458 11.51 9.92 -16.37
N ALA A 459 10.82 10.85 -15.72
CA ALA A 459 11.05 12.27 -15.83
C ALA A 459 11.20 12.88 -14.43
N ALA A 460 12.14 13.80 -14.29
CA ALA A 460 12.43 14.54 -13.08
C ALA A 460 12.71 15.99 -13.43
N ASN A 461 12.11 16.92 -12.70
CA ASN A 461 12.27 18.35 -12.86
C ASN A 461 12.34 18.99 -11.47
N PHE A 462 13.56 19.20 -10.98
CA PHE A 462 13.79 19.86 -9.72
C PHE A 462 14.27 21.29 -10.00
N SER A 463 13.79 22.25 -9.21
CA SER A 463 14.21 23.65 -9.34
C SER A 463 14.65 24.21 -7.99
N GLY A 464 15.64 25.09 -8.01
CA GLY A 464 16.10 25.82 -6.83
C GLY A 464 16.82 24.98 -5.78
N ILE A 465 17.46 23.86 -6.16
CA ILE A 465 18.24 23.04 -5.23
C ILE A 465 19.46 23.83 -4.78
N ALA A 466 19.62 24.09 -3.49
CA ALA A 466 20.82 24.72 -2.95
C ALA A 466 22.04 23.79 -3.06
N ILE A 467 23.11 24.26 -3.70
CA ILE A 467 24.34 23.48 -3.92
C ILE A 467 25.51 23.91 -3.02
N GLY A 468 25.32 24.90 -2.14
CA GLY A 468 26.34 25.39 -1.23
C GLY A 468 26.91 24.28 -0.33
N GLY A 469 28.23 24.06 -0.38
CA GLY A 469 28.95 23.05 0.40
C GLY A 469 28.68 21.58 0.02
N ALA A 470 27.91 21.30 -1.04
CA ALA A 470 27.54 19.94 -1.45
C ALA A 470 28.44 19.36 -2.56
N VAL A 471 29.28 20.19 -3.19
CA VAL A 471 30.14 19.81 -4.32
C VAL A 471 31.59 19.94 -3.90
N ASP A 472 32.23 18.80 -3.61
CA ASP A 472 33.68 18.74 -3.42
C ASP A 472 34.33 18.62 -4.81
N SER A 473 34.79 19.76 -5.31
CA SER A 473 35.46 19.84 -6.59
C SER A 473 36.84 19.21 -6.43
N GLY A 474 36.98 17.93 -6.80
CA GLY A 474 38.27 17.23 -6.73
C GLY A 474 39.40 17.93 -7.52
N ASP A 475 40.61 17.37 -7.48
CA ASP A 475 41.89 17.94 -7.98
C ASP A 475 41.87 18.66 -9.36
N SER A 476 40.86 18.41 -10.20
CA SER A 476 40.69 19.02 -11.52
C SER A 476 40.11 20.46 -11.52
N LEU A 477 39.41 20.90 -10.48
CA LEU A 477 38.85 22.26 -10.37
C LEU A 477 38.91 22.73 -8.90
N PRO A 478 39.89 23.55 -8.47
CA PRO A 478 40.02 23.99 -7.08
C PRO A 478 39.04 25.13 -6.75
N ILE A 479 37.74 24.85 -6.88
CA ILE A 479 36.65 25.80 -6.64
C ILE A 479 35.84 25.33 -5.44
N ASN A 480 35.74 26.18 -4.42
CA ASN A 480 34.94 25.95 -3.24
C ASN A 480 33.59 26.68 -3.39
N VAL A 481 32.52 25.93 -3.68
CA VAL A 481 31.18 26.49 -3.92
C VAL A 481 30.52 26.85 -2.60
N LYS A 482 30.49 28.15 -2.28
CA LYS A 482 29.89 28.68 -1.05
C LYS A 482 28.36 28.73 -1.14
N ASP A 483 27.82 29.09 -2.30
CA ASP A 483 26.39 29.31 -2.50
C ASP A 483 26.03 29.13 -3.98
N GLY A 484 24.76 28.82 -4.26
CA GLY A 484 24.25 28.62 -5.62
C GLY A 484 22.98 27.78 -5.64
N LYS A 485 22.20 27.93 -6.72
CA LYS A 485 20.97 27.16 -6.95
C LYS A 485 21.07 26.35 -8.24
N ALA A 486 20.66 25.10 -8.23
CA ALA A 486 20.64 24.25 -9.42
C ALA A 486 19.22 23.81 -9.77
N ASP A 487 18.86 23.94 -11.04
CA ASP A 487 17.70 23.34 -11.66
C ASP A 487 18.15 22.09 -12.43
N ILE A 488 17.49 20.96 -12.19
CA ILE A 488 17.84 19.66 -12.78
C ILE A 488 16.63 19.14 -13.54
N LYS A 489 16.77 19.00 -14.85
CA LYS A 489 15.78 18.34 -15.71
C LYS A 489 16.36 17.07 -16.27
N ALA A 490 15.69 15.94 -16.08
CA ALA A 490 16.07 14.66 -16.65
C ALA A 490 14.82 13.96 -17.20
N SER A 491 14.85 13.45 -18.43
CA SER A 491 13.72 12.73 -19.00
C SER A 491 14.16 11.69 -19.99
N GLY A 492 13.73 10.45 -19.81
CA GLY A 492 14.12 9.35 -20.70
C GLY A 492 13.49 8.03 -20.31
N THR A 493 14.10 6.96 -20.79
CA THR A 493 13.56 5.60 -20.72
C THR A 493 14.50 4.64 -20.03
N PHE A 494 13.94 3.63 -19.36
CA PHE A 494 14.73 2.61 -18.67
C PHE A 494 14.04 1.24 -18.66
N SER A 495 14.84 0.19 -18.58
CA SER A 495 14.45 -1.19 -18.33
C SER A 495 15.46 -1.83 -17.37
N ALA A 496 15.28 -3.10 -17.03
CA ALA A 496 16.26 -3.85 -16.25
C ALA A 496 17.67 -3.78 -16.88
N ASP A 497 17.74 -3.86 -18.21
CA ASP A 497 18.99 -4.05 -18.95
C ASP A 497 19.54 -2.75 -19.57
N GLU A 498 18.66 -1.80 -19.87
CA GLU A 498 18.99 -0.56 -20.59
C GLU A 498 18.54 0.68 -19.83
N LEU A 499 19.39 1.69 -19.76
CA LEU A 499 19.13 2.98 -19.14
C LEU A 499 19.53 4.09 -20.11
N ASN A 500 18.60 4.99 -20.41
CA ASN A 500 18.84 6.16 -21.24
C ASN A 500 18.09 7.37 -20.68
N LEU A 501 18.79 8.19 -19.90
CA LEU A 501 18.24 9.38 -19.25
C LEU A 501 19.11 10.59 -19.58
N PRO A 502 18.83 11.34 -20.66
CA PRO A 502 19.41 12.65 -20.86
C PRO A 502 19.01 13.58 -19.71
N PHE A 503 19.94 14.40 -19.26
CA PHE A 503 19.74 15.40 -18.23
C PHE A 503 20.38 16.73 -18.61
N THR A 504 19.77 17.80 -18.13
CA THR A 504 20.26 19.18 -18.23
C THR A 504 20.25 19.76 -16.82
N ILE A 505 21.41 20.27 -16.38
CA ILE A 505 21.56 20.96 -15.10
C ILE A 505 21.85 22.43 -15.40
N VAL A 506 21.03 23.33 -14.86
CA VAL A 506 21.21 24.77 -14.96
C VAL A 506 21.55 25.30 -13.58
N VAL A 507 22.75 25.83 -13.40
CA VAL A 507 23.20 26.43 -12.14
C VAL A 507 23.07 27.95 -12.23
N HIS A 508 22.40 28.54 -11.25
CA HIS A 508 22.19 29.97 -11.07
C HIS A 508 22.92 30.50 -9.84
N ASP A 509 23.27 31.78 -9.87
CA ASP A 509 23.80 32.55 -8.73
C ASP A 509 25.00 31.87 -8.04
N LEU A 510 25.91 31.31 -8.83
CA LEU A 510 27.07 30.58 -8.31
C LEU A 510 28.03 31.54 -7.59
N LYS A 511 28.28 31.29 -6.29
CA LYS A 511 29.35 31.95 -5.54
C LYS A 511 30.42 30.92 -5.21
N ALA A 512 31.59 31.13 -5.78
CA ALA A 512 32.68 30.17 -5.77
C ALA A 512 33.96 30.89 -5.39
N ASP A 513 34.63 30.41 -4.34
CA ASP A 513 35.94 30.91 -3.92
C ASP A 513 37.04 30.00 -4.49
N VAL A 514 38.13 30.62 -4.95
CA VAL A 514 39.33 29.91 -5.40
C VAL A 514 40.36 29.87 -4.27
N GLU A 515 40.98 28.71 -4.04
CA GLU A 515 42.03 28.56 -3.02
C GLU A 515 43.22 29.51 -3.29
N GLU A 516 43.73 30.17 -2.22
CA GLU A 516 44.87 31.08 -2.30
C GLU A 516 46.10 30.41 -2.93
N GLY A 517 46.64 31.02 -3.99
CA GLY A 517 47.87 30.59 -4.68
C GLY A 517 47.68 29.65 -5.88
N LYS A 518 46.44 29.29 -6.25
CA LYS A 518 46.16 28.49 -7.47
C LYS A 518 45.58 29.37 -8.59
N THR A 519 46.07 29.17 -9.81
CA THR A 519 45.52 29.82 -11.01
C THR A 519 44.45 28.93 -11.64
N ILE A 520 43.28 29.48 -11.91
CA ILE A 520 42.20 28.79 -12.63
C ILE A 520 42.06 29.45 -14.00
N MET A 521 42.21 28.65 -15.08
CA MET A 521 42.12 29.12 -16.47
C MET A 521 43.04 30.32 -16.81
N GLY A 522 44.19 30.44 -16.13
CA GLY A 522 45.15 31.54 -16.34
C GLY A 522 44.80 32.86 -15.63
N MET A 523 43.76 32.89 -14.79
CA MET A 523 43.39 34.02 -13.94
C MET A 523 44.00 33.88 -12.54
N ASP A 524 44.32 35.01 -11.90
CA ASP A 524 44.61 35.06 -10.46
C ASP A 524 43.35 34.74 -9.65
N ALA A 525 43.53 34.29 -8.40
CA ALA A 525 42.44 33.81 -7.55
C ALA A 525 41.36 34.88 -7.28
N GLU A 526 41.74 36.16 -7.24
CA GLU A 526 40.81 37.27 -6.97
C GLU A 526 39.94 37.56 -8.20
N THR A 527 40.57 37.66 -9.38
CA THR A 527 39.86 37.83 -10.66
C THR A 527 39.00 36.60 -11.00
N ALA A 528 39.46 35.39 -10.70
CA ALA A 528 38.68 34.17 -10.91
C ALA A 528 37.42 34.17 -10.03
N THR A 529 37.55 34.50 -8.75
CA THR A 529 36.43 34.60 -7.79
C THR A 529 35.39 35.63 -8.24
N GLU A 530 35.84 36.80 -8.73
CA GLU A 530 34.98 37.87 -9.24
C GLU A 530 34.25 37.46 -10.53
N VAL A 531 34.93 36.78 -11.46
CA VAL A 531 34.35 36.26 -12.69
C VAL A 531 33.32 35.17 -12.43
N PHE A 532 33.60 34.20 -11.56
CA PHE A 532 32.64 33.16 -11.19
C PHE A 532 31.43 33.74 -10.45
N SER A 533 31.62 34.74 -9.58
CA SER A 533 30.52 35.45 -8.91
C SER A 533 29.67 36.30 -9.86
N SER A 534 30.19 36.65 -11.04
CA SER A 534 29.46 37.38 -12.08
C SER A 534 28.73 36.48 -13.08
N MET A 535 28.92 35.15 -12.99
CA MET A 535 28.19 34.18 -13.81
C MET A 535 26.77 34.00 -13.29
N GLU A 536 25.79 34.45 -14.08
CA GLU A 536 24.38 34.32 -13.73
C GLU A 536 23.86 32.90 -13.98
N MET A 537 24.35 32.21 -15.02
CA MET A 537 23.82 30.91 -15.45
C MET A 537 24.90 30.03 -16.08
N ILE A 538 24.96 28.75 -15.68
CA ILE A 538 25.78 27.70 -16.31
C ILE A 538 24.89 26.51 -16.65
N GLU A 539 24.84 26.13 -17.93
CA GLU A 539 24.06 24.99 -18.41
C GLU A 539 24.99 23.80 -18.74
N ILE A 540 24.72 22.66 -18.11
CA ILE A 540 25.46 21.40 -18.24
C ILE A 540 24.52 20.35 -18.83
N ASP A 541 24.75 19.98 -20.07
CA ASP A 541 24.06 18.88 -20.75
C ASP A 541 24.83 17.57 -20.59
N GLY A 542 24.10 16.50 -20.27
CA GLY A 542 24.65 15.15 -20.21
C GLY A 542 23.58 14.08 -20.41
N GLY A 543 23.99 12.83 -20.25
CA GLY A 543 23.10 11.69 -20.27
C GLY A 543 23.62 10.55 -19.41
N LEU A 544 22.71 9.93 -18.69
CA LEU A 544 22.95 8.73 -17.92
C LEU A 544 22.58 7.52 -18.79
N GLY A 545 23.60 6.77 -19.23
CA GLY A 545 23.46 5.59 -20.09
C GLY A 545 23.86 4.30 -19.39
N GLY A 546 23.61 3.13 -20.00
CA GLY A 546 24.12 1.83 -19.51
C GLY A 546 23.01 0.92 -18.99
N SER A 547 23.19 0.33 -17.81
CA SER A 547 22.17 -0.47 -17.12
C SER A 547 21.88 0.11 -15.73
N LEU A 548 20.74 -0.23 -15.13
CA LEU A 548 20.36 0.21 -13.77
C LEU A 548 21.43 -0.08 -12.70
N LEU A 549 22.17 -1.18 -12.85
CA LEU A 549 23.22 -1.60 -11.90
C LEU A 549 24.60 -0.99 -12.20
N SER A 550 24.78 -0.40 -13.38
CA SER A 550 26.05 0.20 -13.81
C SER A 550 25.79 1.44 -14.67
N PRO A 551 25.20 2.49 -14.09
CA PRO A 551 24.97 3.73 -14.81
C PRO A 551 26.31 4.38 -15.19
N ARG A 552 26.40 4.86 -16.43
CA ARG A 552 27.54 5.59 -16.97
C ARG A 552 27.09 7.00 -17.32
N VAL A 553 27.72 7.99 -16.73
CA VAL A 553 27.50 9.39 -17.07
C VAL A 553 28.28 9.72 -18.34
N LYS A 554 27.60 10.31 -19.33
CA LYS A 554 28.20 10.92 -20.51
C LYS A 554 27.92 12.42 -20.43
N ILE A 555 28.95 13.24 -20.32
CA ILE A 555 28.82 14.71 -20.33
C ILE A 555 29.16 15.18 -21.75
N ASP A 556 28.37 16.11 -22.29
CA ASP A 556 28.67 16.75 -23.57
C ASP A 556 29.69 17.88 -23.35
N TYR A 557 30.98 17.51 -23.35
CA TYR A 557 32.08 18.44 -23.09
C TYR A 557 32.19 19.56 -24.13
N ASP A 558 31.74 19.32 -25.37
CA ASP A 558 31.79 20.33 -26.45
C ASP A 558 30.77 21.44 -26.18
N LYS A 559 29.54 21.05 -25.83
CA LYS A 559 28.51 22.01 -25.42
C LYS A 559 28.86 22.72 -24.12
N LEU A 560 29.38 21.99 -23.13
CA LEU A 560 29.82 22.57 -21.87
C LEU A 560 30.88 23.66 -22.09
N THR A 561 31.90 23.37 -22.92
CA THR A 561 32.97 24.33 -23.22
C THR A 561 32.44 25.56 -23.96
N SER A 562 31.47 25.37 -24.88
CA SER A 562 30.82 26.48 -25.59
C SER A 562 29.97 27.36 -24.67
N ASN A 563 29.17 26.74 -23.79
CA ASN A 563 28.32 27.43 -22.82
C ASN A 563 29.17 28.17 -21.78
N MET A 564 30.22 27.53 -21.26
CA MET A 564 31.18 28.17 -20.36
C MET A 564 31.90 29.34 -21.03
N LYS A 565 32.34 29.20 -22.29
CA LYS A 565 33.00 30.30 -23.01
C LYS A 565 32.06 31.48 -23.22
N THR A 566 30.79 31.21 -23.51
CA THR A 566 29.76 32.25 -23.67
C THR A 566 29.46 32.94 -22.34
N ALA A 567 29.29 32.17 -21.26
CA ALA A 567 29.08 32.68 -19.91
C ALA A 567 30.30 33.48 -19.42
N LEU A 568 31.53 33.02 -19.67
CA LEU A 568 32.78 33.73 -19.36
C LEU A 568 32.93 35.03 -20.15
N VAL A 569 32.55 35.05 -21.43
CA VAL A 569 32.59 36.27 -22.24
C VAL A 569 31.54 37.27 -21.76
N ALA A 570 30.36 36.81 -21.34
CA ALA A 570 29.31 37.66 -20.77
C ALA A 570 29.74 38.24 -19.41
N ALA A 571 30.21 37.38 -18.50
CA ALA A 571 30.80 37.72 -17.22
C ALA A 571 31.98 38.70 -17.38
N GLY A 572 32.93 38.39 -18.27
CA GLY A 572 34.09 39.23 -18.55
C GLY A 572 33.72 40.59 -19.17
N LYS A 573 32.71 40.66 -20.04
CA LYS A 573 32.19 41.96 -20.55
C LYS A 573 31.55 42.79 -19.44
N LYS A 574 30.80 42.14 -18.54
CA LYS A 574 30.16 42.79 -17.39
C LYS A 574 31.21 43.28 -16.40
N GLU A 575 32.24 42.50 -16.14
CA GLU A 575 33.33 42.85 -15.23
C GLU A 575 34.26 43.93 -15.81
N LEU A 576 34.60 43.85 -17.09
CA LEU A 576 35.29 44.96 -17.78
C LEU A 576 34.46 46.25 -17.72
N SER A 577 33.14 46.17 -17.87
CA SER A 577 32.25 47.32 -17.74
C SER A 577 32.23 47.86 -16.31
N ASN A 578 32.23 46.98 -15.30
CA ASN A 578 32.28 47.36 -13.89
C ASN A 578 33.62 47.99 -13.50
N ARG A 579 34.75 47.40 -13.91
CA ARG A 579 36.09 47.96 -13.69
C ARG A 579 36.28 49.27 -14.44
N ALA A 580 35.84 49.35 -15.70
CA ALA A 580 35.85 50.60 -16.45
C ALA A 580 35.01 51.67 -15.74
N ASN A 581 33.81 51.34 -15.24
CA ASN A 581 32.98 52.28 -14.49
C ASN A 581 33.58 52.66 -13.13
N LYS A 582 34.29 51.76 -12.46
CA LYS A 582 34.97 52.01 -11.17
C LYS A 582 36.24 52.86 -11.35
N GLU A 583 37.01 52.61 -12.41
CA GLU A 583 38.16 53.43 -12.83
C GLU A 583 37.71 54.80 -13.32
N ILE A 584 36.64 54.88 -14.13
CA ILE A 584 36.02 56.14 -14.55
C ILE A 584 35.46 56.88 -13.33
N GLY A 585 34.87 56.16 -12.36
CA GLY A 585 34.40 56.71 -11.09
C GLY A 585 35.53 57.30 -10.25
N LYS A 586 36.62 56.54 -10.05
CA LYS A 586 37.83 57.00 -9.35
C LYS A 586 38.53 58.14 -10.07
N ALA A 587 38.65 58.08 -11.39
CA ALA A 587 39.21 59.16 -12.20
C ALA A 587 38.34 60.41 -12.14
N LYS A 588 37.01 60.26 -12.10
CA LYS A 588 36.06 61.37 -11.92
C LYS A 588 36.13 61.94 -10.49
N GLU A 589 36.39 61.11 -9.48
CA GLU A 589 36.56 61.51 -8.09
C GLU A 589 37.91 62.21 -7.86
N GLU A 590 39.00 61.72 -8.48
CA GLU A 590 40.33 62.37 -8.51
C GLU A 590 40.30 63.68 -9.31
N LEU A 591 39.62 63.71 -10.46
CA LEU A 591 39.37 64.94 -11.22
C LEU A 591 38.52 65.92 -10.43
N SER A 592 37.55 65.46 -9.62
CA SER A 592 36.76 66.33 -8.75
C SER A 592 37.56 66.86 -7.56
N LYS A 593 38.51 66.08 -7.03
CA LYS A 593 39.47 66.54 -6.01
C LYS A 593 40.46 67.56 -6.57
N GLN A 594 41.04 67.30 -7.75
CA GLN A 594 41.95 68.25 -8.41
C GLN A 594 41.23 69.51 -8.89
N ALA A 595 39.98 69.39 -9.37
CA ALA A 595 39.14 70.55 -9.71
C ALA A 595 38.72 71.34 -8.47
N GLY A 596 38.46 70.68 -7.34
CA GLY A 596 38.18 71.33 -6.05
C GLY A 596 39.40 72.07 -5.47
N GLU A 597 40.59 71.49 -5.57
CA GLU A 597 41.86 72.14 -5.17
C GLU A 597 42.24 73.30 -6.11
N GLY A 598 41.91 73.19 -7.40
CA GLY A 598 42.07 74.25 -8.39
C GLY A 598 41.07 75.41 -8.22
N LEU A 599 39.79 75.11 -7.93
CA LEU A 599 38.76 76.11 -7.66
C LEU A 599 39.04 76.88 -6.36
N ASN A 600 39.52 76.22 -5.30
CA ASN A 600 39.91 76.91 -4.06
C ASN A 600 41.12 77.86 -4.22
N LYS A 601 41.93 77.67 -5.27
CA LYS A 601 43.01 78.61 -5.65
C LYS A 601 42.55 79.73 -6.56
N LEU A 602 41.43 79.56 -7.28
CA LEU A 602 40.89 80.53 -8.25
C LEU A 602 39.75 81.38 -7.67
N LEU A 603 39.06 80.92 -6.62
CA LEU A 603 37.95 81.64 -5.95
C LEU A 603 38.39 82.56 -4.81
N GLY A 604 39.70 82.78 -4.62
CA GLY A 604 40.23 83.80 -3.73
C GLY A 604 40.65 85.06 -4.50
N GLY A 605 39.68 85.86 -4.95
CA GLY A 605 39.98 87.18 -5.55
C GLY A 605 38.88 87.73 -6.45
N ASP A 606 37.91 88.39 -5.81
CA ASP A 606 37.07 89.54 -6.20
C ASP A 606 36.36 89.66 -7.57
N GLU A 607 35.05 89.92 -7.39
CA GLU A 607 33.94 90.45 -8.21
C GLU A 607 34.27 91.32 -9.45
N GLU A 608 33.55 91.11 -10.56
CA GLU A 608 32.48 92.01 -11.07
C GLU A 608 31.87 91.59 -12.45
N THR A 609 30.53 91.51 -12.46
CA THR A 609 29.49 91.85 -13.49
C THR A 609 29.49 91.39 -14.97
N GLU A 610 28.31 90.80 -15.33
CA GLU A 610 27.47 90.99 -16.55
C GLU A 610 28.00 90.61 -17.96
N GLU A 611 27.25 90.14 -18.96
CA GLU A 611 25.92 89.57 -19.21
C GLU A 611 25.96 89.10 -20.69
N GLY A 612 25.27 88.02 -21.06
CA GLY A 612 24.68 87.92 -22.42
C GLY A 612 25.22 86.89 -23.44
N LYS A 613 24.37 85.87 -23.65
CA LYS A 613 23.96 85.20 -24.92
C LYS A 613 24.66 83.91 -25.40
N GLU A 614 23.97 82.81 -25.07
CA GLU A 614 23.40 81.79 -25.97
C GLU A 614 24.30 81.14 -27.05
N GLY A 615 24.81 79.96 -26.70
CA GLY A 615 24.44 78.68 -27.33
C GLY A 615 24.84 78.41 -28.78
N GLU A 616 25.88 77.58 -28.99
CA GLU A 616 25.75 76.41 -29.88
C GLU A 616 26.81 75.31 -29.65
N SER A 617 26.30 74.09 -29.71
CA SER A 617 26.80 72.71 -29.62
C SER A 617 28.24 72.38 -29.17
N THR A 618 28.29 71.56 -28.12
CA THR A 618 29.41 70.79 -27.56
C THR A 618 29.78 69.54 -28.40
N GLU A 619 29.26 69.38 -29.62
CA GLU A 619 29.49 68.19 -30.44
C GLU A 619 30.81 68.21 -31.24
N ASP A 620 31.35 69.39 -31.56
CA ASP A 620 32.58 69.50 -32.37
C ASP A 620 33.88 69.49 -31.55
N LYS A 621 33.84 69.82 -30.24
CA LYS A 621 35.02 69.70 -29.36
C LYS A 621 35.29 68.25 -28.91
N ALA A 622 34.28 67.38 -28.95
CA ALA A 622 34.44 65.96 -28.58
C ALA A 622 35.07 65.12 -29.70
N LYS A 623 34.86 65.48 -30.98
CA LYS A 623 35.47 64.77 -32.12
C LYS A 623 36.95 65.08 -32.32
N GLY A 624 37.46 66.20 -31.80
CA GLY A 624 38.87 66.57 -31.88
C GLY A 624 39.79 65.81 -30.90
N MET A 625 39.30 65.40 -29.73
CA MET A 625 40.13 64.69 -28.73
C MET A 625 40.22 63.18 -28.96
N LEU A 626 39.25 62.56 -29.64
CA LEU A 626 39.25 61.12 -29.94
C LEU A 626 40.24 60.69 -31.04
N LYS A 627 40.94 61.62 -31.69
CA LYS A 627 41.97 61.30 -32.70
C LYS A 627 43.41 61.31 -32.16
N LYS A 628 43.60 61.53 -30.85
CA LYS A 628 44.92 61.60 -30.20
C LYS A 628 45.22 60.41 -29.28
N PHE A 629 44.32 59.43 -29.19
CA PHE A 629 44.43 58.29 -28.26
C PHE A 629 44.35 56.90 -28.92
N PHE A 630 44.37 56.81 -30.26
CA PHE A 630 44.70 55.58 -30.97
C PHE A 630 46.18 55.54 -31.32
#